data_AF-A0A9P9BII1-F1
#
_entry.id   AF-A0A9P9BII1-F1
#
_cell.length_a   1.000
_cell.length_b   1.000
_cell.length_c   1.000
_cell.angle_alpha   90.00
_cell.angle_beta   90.00
_cell.angle_gamma   90.00
#
_symmetry.space_group_name_H-M   'P 1'
#
loop_
_entity.id
_entity.type
_entity.pdbx_description
1 polymer ?
#
loop_
_entity_poly.entity_id
_entity_poly.type
_entity_poly.pdbx_seq_one_letter_code
_entity_poly.pdbx_strand_id
1 'polypeptide(L)'
;MRQTISSTLPSPHLILPNLEADDDTSPEDMLHQALSGPLFEFYYRLQLLSGHVARLTHYHRSRITADDQDAVAACIASIRVRLHNLWATTRTGDIGKMTTCGLDAQALRSQLAPDVGARLVLLMRLCEAAYHAEIVELDRVLGDPVQMYSSESRASVKAIMALVSAAMEEAQSGFRYHGSIRVCQDGAHGRYLTLAEQRPDIVEDSKARLSAGFLRPLFLCAIETIDDAGQTAQAVKRMSEIGDPVYRSDFFAAFGQALAETQQRKDRRVTSRYFCLWFFGISPPFM
;
A
#
# COMPACT_ATOMS: atom_id res chain seq x y z
N MET A 1 31.84 2.67 -44.94
CA MET A 1 31.37 1.31 -44.59
C MET A 1 30.46 1.47 -43.37
N ARG A 2 29.13 1.51 -43.58
CA ARG A 2 28.12 1.67 -42.52
C ARG A 2 27.72 0.28 -42.03
N GLN A 3 27.72 0.04 -40.72
CA GLN A 3 27.06 -1.12 -40.14
C GLN A 3 25.97 -0.67 -39.18
N THR A 4 24.76 -1.05 -39.55
CA THR A 4 23.49 -0.89 -38.89
C THR A 4 23.37 -1.98 -37.83
N ILE A 5 23.13 -1.63 -36.57
CA ILE A 5 22.74 -2.60 -35.54
C ILE A 5 21.23 -2.46 -35.37
N SER A 6 20.51 -3.46 -35.87
CA SER A 6 19.07 -3.62 -35.71
C SER A 6 18.79 -4.67 -34.65
N SER A 7 17.70 -4.42 -33.91
CA SER A 7 16.81 -5.36 -33.22
C SER A 7 17.30 -6.12 -31.99
N THR A 8 16.80 -5.68 -30.82
CA THR A 8 16.15 -6.54 -29.82
C THR A 8 15.12 -5.72 -29.02
N LEU A 9 13.95 -5.46 -29.62
CA LEU A 9 12.76 -5.04 -28.86
C LEU A 9 12.01 -6.31 -28.41
N PRO A 10 11.52 -6.39 -27.16
CA PRO A 10 10.67 -7.49 -26.72
C PRO A 10 9.27 -7.40 -27.36
N SER A 11 8.72 -8.57 -27.72
CA SER A 11 7.47 -8.75 -28.46
C SER A 11 6.22 -8.11 -27.83
N PRO A 12 5.28 -7.58 -28.64
CA PRO A 12 4.05 -6.95 -28.17
C PRO A 12 2.88 -7.94 -28.22
N HIS A 13 2.59 -8.61 -27.11
CA HIS A 13 1.30 -9.30 -26.94
C HIS A 13 0.67 -8.94 -25.58
N LEU A 14 0.48 -7.65 -25.38
CA LEU A 14 -0.56 -7.13 -24.50
C LEU A 14 -1.54 -6.40 -25.40
N ILE A 15 -2.69 -7.03 -25.68
CA ILE A 15 -3.84 -6.34 -26.22
C ILE A 15 -4.32 -5.44 -25.09
N LEU A 16 -3.74 -4.24 -25.01
CA LEU A 16 -4.31 -3.16 -24.21
C LEU A 16 -5.69 -2.88 -24.81
N PRO A 17 -6.76 -2.80 -24.01
CA PRO A 17 -8.02 -2.27 -24.51
C PRO A 17 -7.71 -0.89 -25.07
N ASN A 18 -8.03 -0.69 -26.35
CA ASN A 18 -7.92 0.61 -27.01
C ASN A 18 -8.94 1.54 -26.33
N LEU A 19 -8.51 2.17 -25.24
CA LEU A 19 -9.22 3.30 -24.65
C LEU A 19 -9.15 4.39 -25.72
N GLU A 20 -10.28 4.68 -26.35
CA GLU A 20 -10.42 5.85 -27.20
C GLU A 20 -9.88 7.04 -26.41
N ALA A 21 -8.83 7.68 -26.94
CA ALA A 21 -8.25 8.83 -26.30
C ALA A 21 -9.32 9.91 -26.29
N ASP A 22 -9.80 10.26 -25.09
CA ASP A 22 -10.67 11.40 -24.90
C ASP A 22 -9.88 12.64 -25.34
N ASP A 23 -10.45 13.43 -26.26
CA ASP A 23 -9.76 14.52 -27.00
C ASP A 23 -9.26 15.65 -26.05
N ASP A 24 -9.62 15.58 -24.76
CA ASP A 24 -9.24 16.49 -23.67
C ASP A 24 -8.11 15.96 -22.76
N THR A 25 -7.48 14.82 -23.06
CA THR A 25 -6.43 14.26 -22.19
C THR A 25 -5.13 15.06 -22.28
N SER A 26 -4.70 15.69 -21.17
CA SER A 26 -3.43 16.41 -21.10
C SER A 26 -2.23 15.51 -21.42
N PRO A 27 -1.19 16.00 -22.13
CA PRO A 27 0.06 15.25 -22.35
C PRO A 27 0.70 14.72 -21.06
N GLU A 28 0.53 15.44 -19.94
CA GLU A 28 1.01 15.01 -18.63
C GLU A 28 0.28 13.77 -18.11
N ASP A 29 -1.02 13.67 -18.36
CA ASP A 29 -1.82 12.52 -17.94
C ASP A 29 -1.55 11.30 -18.82
N MET A 30 -1.34 11.49 -20.13
CA MET A 30 -0.86 10.43 -21.03
C MET A 30 0.50 9.89 -20.59
N LEU A 31 1.44 10.78 -20.24
CA LEU A 31 2.76 10.39 -19.78
C LEU A 31 2.69 9.65 -18.43
N HIS A 32 1.89 10.14 -17.49
CA HIS A 32 1.64 9.47 -16.22
C HIS A 32 1.06 8.06 -16.45
N GLN A 33 0.06 7.92 -17.33
CA GLN A 33 -0.57 6.63 -17.64
C GLN A 33 0.42 5.65 -18.27
N ALA A 34 1.26 6.11 -19.21
CA ALA A 34 2.28 5.28 -19.84
C ALA A 34 3.34 4.80 -18.83
N LEU A 35 3.79 5.68 -17.93
CA LEU A 35 4.84 5.38 -16.95
C LEU A 35 4.35 4.61 -15.71
N SER A 36 3.06 4.69 -15.41
CA SER A 36 2.45 3.98 -14.26
C SER A 36 2.10 2.52 -14.57
N GLY A 37 2.01 2.12 -15.84
CA GLY A 37 1.67 0.76 -16.25
C GLY A 37 2.46 -0.34 -15.52
N PRO A 38 3.81 -0.29 -15.47
CA PRO A 38 4.61 -1.27 -14.73
C PRO A 38 4.31 -1.31 -13.22
N LEU A 39 3.99 -0.15 -12.61
CA LEU A 39 3.64 -0.06 -11.20
C LEU A 39 2.28 -0.68 -10.91
N PHE A 40 1.30 -0.45 -11.78
CA PHE A 40 -0.01 -1.09 -11.69
C PHE A 40 0.08 -2.61 -11.86
N GLU A 41 0.87 -3.09 -12.83
CA GLU A 41 1.08 -4.52 -13.02
C GLU A 41 1.76 -5.15 -11.80
N PHE A 42 2.78 -4.49 -11.25
CA PHE A 42 3.42 -4.92 -10.01
C PHE A 42 2.39 -5.02 -8.87
N TYR A 43 1.63 -3.95 -8.65
CA TYR A 43 0.65 -3.90 -7.56
C TYR A 43 -0.45 -4.96 -7.73
N TYR A 44 -0.94 -5.15 -8.96
CA TYR A 44 -1.91 -6.19 -9.27
C TYR A 44 -1.39 -7.59 -8.93
N ARG A 45 -0.17 -7.93 -9.36
CA ARG A 45 0.47 -9.22 -9.02
C ARG A 45 0.68 -9.36 -7.52
N LEU A 46 1.04 -8.28 -6.84
CA LEU A 46 1.17 -8.26 -5.40
C LEU A 46 -0.18 -8.59 -4.73
N GLN A 47 -1.28 -7.97 -5.18
CA GLN A 47 -2.63 -8.26 -4.63
C GLN A 47 -3.06 -9.71 -4.86
N LEU A 48 -2.70 -10.32 -5.99
CA LEU A 48 -2.94 -11.76 -6.21
C LEU A 48 -2.20 -12.61 -5.16
N LEU A 49 -0.97 -12.23 -4.80
CA LEU A 49 -0.21 -12.89 -3.73
C LEU A 49 -0.84 -12.60 -2.35
N SER A 50 -1.24 -11.36 -2.05
CA SER A 50 -1.95 -11.00 -0.81
C SER A 50 -3.20 -11.84 -0.60
N GLY A 51 -3.97 -12.08 -1.66
CA GLY A 51 -5.15 -12.97 -1.61
C GLY A 51 -4.78 -14.42 -1.28
N HIS A 52 -3.59 -14.89 -1.67
CA HIS A 52 -3.10 -16.21 -1.27
C HIS A 52 -2.70 -16.23 0.20
N VAL A 53 -2.06 -15.16 0.70
CA VAL A 53 -1.70 -15.00 2.11
C VAL A 53 -2.94 -15.01 3.00
N ALA A 54 -3.99 -14.27 2.64
CA ALA A 54 -5.24 -14.19 3.41
C ALA A 54 -5.89 -15.57 3.63
N ARG A 55 -5.81 -16.47 2.64
CA ARG A 55 -6.32 -17.86 2.73
C ARG A 55 -5.50 -18.77 3.63
N LEU A 56 -4.31 -18.35 4.07
CA LEU A 56 -3.48 -19.12 5.01
C LEU A 56 -3.78 -18.80 6.47
N THR A 57 -4.59 -17.78 6.75
CA THR A 57 -5.05 -17.50 8.11
C THR A 57 -5.82 -18.69 8.70
N HIS A 58 -5.75 -18.86 10.02
CA HIS A 58 -6.44 -19.96 10.73
C HIS A 58 -7.97 -19.96 10.57
N TYR A 59 -8.54 -18.89 10.02
CA TYR A 59 -9.96 -18.78 9.69
C TYR A 59 -10.36 -19.51 8.41
N HIS A 60 -9.43 -19.66 7.48
CA HIS A 60 -9.68 -20.24 6.16
C HIS A 60 -9.06 -21.63 6.00
N ARG A 61 -8.16 -22.02 6.92
CA ARG A 61 -7.45 -23.29 6.86
C ARG A 61 -7.26 -23.86 8.26
N SER A 62 -7.34 -25.19 8.38
CA SER A 62 -7.00 -25.90 9.60
C SER A 62 -5.55 -25.63 10.00
N ARG A 63 -5.32 -25.52 11.31
CA ARG A 63 -4.03 -25.23 11.96
C ARG A 63 -3.82 -26.11 13.20
N ILE A 64 -4.50 -27.25 13.25
CA ILE A 64 -4.69 -28.04 14.47
C ILE A 64 -3.60 -29.11 14.59
N THR A 65 -3.25 -29.76 13.48
CA THR A 65 -2.24 -30.83 13.46
C THR A 65 -0.85 -30.32 13.09
N ALA A 66 0.19 -31.10 13.37
CA ALA A 66 1.54 -30.81 12.90
C ALA A 66 1.59 -30.76 11.35
N ASP A 67 0.94 -31.72 10.69
CA ASP A 67 0.83 -31.78 9.23
C ASP A 67 0.16 -30.52 8.65
N ASP A 68 -0.88 -30.00 9.31
CA ASP A 68 -1.52 -28.74 8.92
C ASP A 68 -0.54 -27.57 8.99
N GLN A 69 0.29 -27.52 10.03
CA GLN A 69 1.28 -26.45 10.21
C GLN A 69 2.41 -26.55 9.18
N ASP A 70 2.94 -27.75 8.93
CA ASP A 70 3.98 -27.99 7.92
C ASP A 70 3.48 -27.63 6.52
N ALA A 71 2.25 -28.01 6.19
CA ALA A 71 1.64 -27.69 4.90
C ALA A 71 1.40 -26.18 4.73
N VAL A 72 1.21 -25.42 5.81
CA VAL A 72 1.14 -23.96 5.71
C VAL A 72 2.52 -23.33 5.65
N ALA A 73 3.49 -23.80 6.43
CA ALA A 73 4.87 -23.33 6.36
C ALA A 73 5.44 -23.49 4.94
N ALA A 74 5.16 -24.62 4.27
CA ALA A 74 5.53 -24.85 2.88
C ALA A 74 4.86 -23.84 1.92
N CYS A 75 3.56 -23.55 2.09
CA CYS A 75 2.88 -22.53 1.30
C CYS A 75 3.48 -21.14 1.51
N ILE A 76 3.80 -20.78 2.75
CA ILE A 76 4.41 -19.48 3.09
C ILE A 76 5.79 -19.34 2.46
N ALA A 77 6.63 -20.37 2.55
CA ALA A 77 7.93 -20.39 1.88
C ALA A 77 7.78 -20.18 0.36
N SER A 78 6.81 -20.86 -0.27
CA SER A 78 6.51 -20.68 -1.70
C SER A 78 6.05 -19.26 -2.04
N ILE A 79 5.15 -18.67 -1.25
CA ILE A 79 4.68 -17.29 -1.45
C ILE A 79 5.82 -16.29 -1.25
N ARG A 80 6.66 -16.48 -0.22
CA ARG A 80 7.83 -15.62 0.04
C ARG A 80 8.78 -15.58 -1.16
N VAL A 81 9.10 -16.74 -1.74
CA VAL A 81 9.91 -16.82 -2.97
C VAL A 81 9.25 -16.04 -4.12
N ARG A 82 7.93 -16.15 -4.29
CA ARG A 82 7.20 -15.42 -5.34
C ARG A 82 7.18 -13.91 -5.11
N LEU A 83 7.04 -13.45 -3.86
CA LEU A 83 7.16 -12.04 -3.50
C LEU A 83 8.55 -11.51 -3.84
N HIS A 84 9.61 -12.23 -3.47
CA HIS A 84 10.98 -11.85 -3.81
C HIS A 84 11.23 -11.80 -5.31
N ASN A 85 10.72 -12.78 -6.06
CA ASN A 85 10.83 -12.79 -7.52
C ASN A 85 10.08 -11.62 -8.15
N LEU A 86 8.89 -11.29 -7.64
CA LEU A 86 8.13 -10.11 -8.08
C LEU A 86 8.91 -8.83 -7.76
N TRP A 87 9.50 -8.73 -6.57
CA TRP A 87 10.30 -7.57 -6.19
C TRP A 87 11.59 -7.45 -7.02
N ALA A 88 12.18 -8.57 -7.43
CA ALA A 88 13.35 -8.56 -8.32
C ALA A 88 13.03 -7.94 -9.69
N THR A 89 11.77 -7.97 -10.17
CA THR A 89 11.41 -7.34 -11.45
C THR A 89 11.42 -5.82 -11.41
N THR A 90 11.43 -5.22 -10.21
CA THR A 90 11.38 -3.76 -10.02
C THR A 90 12.74 -3.17 -9.64
N ARG A 91 13.81 -3.98 -9.68
CA ARG A 91 15.15 -3.59 -9.25
C ARG A 91 16.16 -3.65 -10.39
N THR A 92 17.06 -2.67 -10.39
CA THR A 92 18.31 -2.67 -11.18
C THR A 92 19.55 -2.74 -10.25
N GLY A 93 19.46 -3.40 -9.09
CA GLY A 93 20.58 -3.68 -8.20
C GLY A 93 20.25 -3.62 -6.69
N ASP A 94 20.74 -4.64 -5.95
CA ASP A 94 20.71 -4.91 -4.49
C ASP A 94 19.44 -4.58 -3.69
N ILE A 95 19.43 -4.79 -2.36
CA ILE A 95 18.27 -4.59 -1.46
C ILE A 95 17.88 -3.10 -1.39
N GLY A 96 17.41 -2.56 -2.51
CA GLY A 96 17.26 -1.15 -2.80
C GLY A 96 15.86 -0.83 -3.31
N LYS A 97 15.54 0.45 -3.17
CA LYS A 97 14.27 1.13 -3.44
C LYS A 97 13.66 0.71 -4.79
N MET A 98 12.34 0.78 -4.88
CA MET A 98 11.64 0.51 -6.14
C MET A 98 12.13 1.45 -7.26
N THR A 99 12.29 0.92 -8.48
CA THR A 99 12.44 1.73 -9.69
C THR A 99 11.32 1.39 -10.68
N THR A 100 10.97 2.35 -11.54
CA THR A 100 10.06 2.11 -12.67
C THR A 100 10.70 2.64 -13.94
N CYS A 101 10.62 1.87 -15.03
CA CYS A 101 11.30 2.20 -16.29
C CYS A 101 12.82 2.48 -16.12
N GLY A 102 13.47 1.86 -15.12
CA GLY A 102 14.88 2.09 -14.79
C GLY A 102 15.17 3.40 -14.04
N LEU A 103 14.15 4.17 -13.67
CA LEU A 103 14.26 5.44 -12.95
C LEU A 103 13.91 5.25 -11.48
N ASP A 104 14.74 5.82 -10.60
CA ASP A 104 14.43 5.95 -9.18
C ASP A 104 13.60 7.22 -8.89
N ALA A 105 13.18 7.39 -7.65
CA ALA A 105 12.38 8.54 -7.25
C ALA A 105 13.09 9.89 -7.51
N GLN A 106 14.42 9.95 -7.38
CA GLN A 106 15.16 11.20 -7.61
C GLN A 106 15.23 11.53 -9.09
N ALA A 107 15.49 10.52 -9.93
CA ALA A 107 15.54 10.63 -11.37
C ALA A 107 14.17 11.03 -11.95
N LEU A 108 13.07 10.47 -11.44
CA LEU A 108 11.71 10.88 -11.85
C LEU A 108 11.44 12.35 -11.53
N ARG A 109 11.86 12.83 -10.35
CA ARG A 109 11.68 14.24 -9.98
C ARG A 109 12.50 15.20 -10.83
N SER A 110 13.69 14.80 -11.28
CA SER A 110 14.56 15.67 -12.06
C SER A 110 14.23 15.66 -13.57
N GLN A 111 13.62 14.59 -14.07
CA GLN A 111 13.38 14.40 -15.50
C GLN A 111 11.94 14.68 -15.94
N LEU A 112 10.97 14.68 -15.01
CA LEU A 112 9.56 14.84 -15.31
C LEU A 112 9.01 16.17 -14.79
N ALA A 113 7.88 16.58 -15.36
CA ALA A 113 7.11 17.70 -14.82
C ALA A 113 6.81 17.45 -13.32
N PRO A 114 6.88 18.49 -12.47
CA PRO A 114 6.61 18.45 -11.03
C PRO A 114 5.48 17.48 -10.64
N ASP A 115 4.29 17.70 -11.19
CA ASP A 115 3.08 16.97 -10.81
C ASP A 115 3.09 15.50 -11.28
N VAL A 116 3.66 15.22 -12.44
CA VAL A 116 3.80 13.85 -12.97
C VAL A 116 4.82 13.08 -12.14
N GLY A 117 5.97 13.70 -11.86
CA GLY A 117 7.02 13.12 -11.03
C GLY A 117 6.53 12.82 -9.62
N ALA A 118 5.82 13.75 -8.99
CA ALA A 118 5.25 13.56 -7.65
C ALA A 118 4.23 12.41 -7.60
N ARG A 119 3.29 12.35 -8.55
CA ARG A 119 2.30 11.26 -8.64
C ARG A 119 2.95 9.89 -8.80
N LEU A 120 3.95 9.76 -9.69
CA LEU A 120 4.67 8.50 -9.89
C LEU A 120 5.48 8.09 -8.67
N VAL A 121 6.17 9.04 -8.02
CA VAL A 121 6.92 8.78 -6.79
C VAL A 121 6.00 8.30 -5.68
N LEU A 122 4.82 8.92 -5.49
CA LEU A 122 3.85 8.44 -4.51
C LEU A 122 3.41 7.01 -4.82
N LEU A 123 3.06 6.73 -6.09
CA LEU A 123 2.63 5.39 -6.50
C LEU A 123 3.72 4.34 -6.25
N MET A 124 4.98 4.66 -6.54
CA MET A 124 6.13 3.80 -6.21
C MET A 124 6.23 3.51 -4.72
N ARG A 125 6.12 4.54 -3.87
CA ARG A 125 6.16 4.36 -2.42
C ARG A 125 5.00 3.53 -1.90
N LEU A 126 3.80 3.69 -2.46
CA LEU A 126 2.64 2.89 -2.09
C LEU A 126 2.84 1.42 -2.47
N CYS A 127 3.39 1.14 -3.66
CA CYS A 127 3.74 -0.21 -4.08
C CYS A 127 4.80 -0.85 -3.19
N GLU A 128 5.85 -0.09 -2.85
CA GLU A 128 6.92 -0.54 -1.95
C GLU A 128 6.43 -0.80 -0.53
N ALA A 129 5.61 0.10 0.02
CA ALA A 129 5.01 -0.08 1.34
C ALA A 129 4.06 -1.28 1.37
N ALA A 130 3.28 -1.51 0.31
CA ALA A 130 2.40 -2.67 0.19
C ALA A 130 3.21 -3.98 0.12
N TYR A 131 4.33 -4.00 -0.60
CA TYR A 131 5.21 -5.17 -0.65
C TYR A 131 5.76 -5.52 0.73
N HIS A 132 6.29 -4.52 1.44
CA HIS A 132 6.81 -4.71 2.79
C HIS A 132 5.71 -5.13 3.78
N ALA A 133 4.48 -4.63 3.60
CA ALA A 133 3.33 -5.05 4.39
C ALA A 133 3.03 -6.55 4.21
N GLU A 134 3.18 -7.11 3.01
CA GLU A 134 2.99 -8.56 2.80
C GLU A 134 4.08 -9.41 3.48
N ILE A 135 5.33 -8.94 3.51
CA ILE A 135 6.40 -9.63 4.25
C ILE A 135 6.05 -9.71 5.74
N VAL A 136 5.58 -8.60 6.31
CA VAL A 136 5.14 -8.53 7.71
C VAL A 136 3.94 -9.45 7.95
N GLU A 137 2.95 -9.47 7.05
CA GLU A 137 1.78 -10.34 7.16
C GLU A 137 2.14 -11.83 7.07
N LEU A 138 3.10 -12.23 6.22
CA LEU A 138 3.56 -13.62 6.15
C LEU A 138 4.09 -14.14 7.50
N ASP A 139 4.87 -13.33 8.19
CA ASP A 139 5.39 -13.68 9.52
C ASP A 139 4.29 -13.66 10.59
N ARG A 140 3.28 -12.78 10.43
CA ARG A 140 2.09 -12.79 11.29
C ARG A 140 1.29 -14.08 11.13
N VAL A 141 1.15 -14.58 9.90
CA VAL A 141 0.40 -15.80 9.59
C VAL A 141 1.11 -17.08 10.05
N LEU A 142 2.43 -17.08 10.23
CA LEU A 142 3.18 -18.21 10.80
C LEU A 142 2.88 -18.46 12.29
N GLY A 143 2.28 -17.50 13.00
CA GLY A 143 1.84 -17.69 14.39
C GLY A 143 2.92 -17.35 15.44
N ASP A 144 2.61 -17.65 16.71
CA ASP A 144 3.42 -17.32 17.90
C ASP A 144 4.74 -18.14 17.95
N PRO A 145 5.78 -17.63 18.65
CA PRO A 145 5.73 -16.52 19.60
C PRO A 145 5.87 -15.12 18.97
N VAL A 146 5.19 -14.13 19.58
CA VAL A 146 5.32 -12.67 19.39
C VAL A 146 6.75 -12.20 19.19
N GLN A 147 7.70 -12.87 19.83
CA GLN A 147 9.10 -12.45 19.94
C GLN A 147 9.93 -12.75 18.67
N MET A 148 9.35 -13.34 17.63
CA MET A 148 10.07 -13.74 16.42
C MET A 148 9.51 -13.14 15.13
N TYR A 149 9.29 -11.83 15.05
CA TYR A 149 9.31 -11.21 13.71
C TYR A 149 10.72 -11.38 13.14
N SER A 150 10.81 -11.93 11.94
CA SER A 150 12.10 -12.17 11.31
C SER A 150 12.89 -10.86 11.17
N SER A 151 14.20 -10.97 10.97
CA SER A 151 15.02 -9.80 10.59
C SER A 151 14.46 -9.10 9.34
N GLU A 152 13.81 -9.85 8.46
CA GLU A 152 13.15 -9.37 7.24
C GLU A 152 11.90 -8.54 7.53
N SER A 153 11.02 -9.00 8.43
CA SER A 153 9.85 -8.21 8.87
C SER A 153 10.27 -6.94 9.58
N ARG A 154 11.30 -7.00 10.44
CA ARG A 154 11.86 -5.80 11.09
C ARG A 154 12.45 -4.81 10.09
N ALA A 155 13.14 -5.30 9.05
CA ALA A 155 13.61 -4.45 7.96
C ALA A 155 12.44 -3.84 7.17
N SER A 156 11.39 -4.61 6.94
CA SER A 156 10.19 -4.18 6.21
C SER A 156 9.40 -3.10 6.97
N VAL A 157 9.23 -3.25 8.28
CA VAL A 157 8.63 -2.19 9.13
C VAL A 157 9.46 -0.91 9.06
N LYS A 158 10.79 -1.00 9.17
CA LYS A 158 11.66 0.19 9.04
C LYS A 158 11.54 0.85 7.67
N ALA A 159 11.45 0.06 6.60
CA ALA A 159 11.25 0.56 5.24
C ALA A 159 9.91 1.29 5.10
N ILE A 160 8.80 0.71 5.58
CA ILE A 160 7.47 1.35 5.59
C ILE A 160 7.53 2.70 6.31
N MET A 161 8.10 2.76 7.51
CA MET A 161 8.17 3.99 8.29
C MET A 161 9.04 5.07 7.63
N ALA A 162 10.10 4.67 6.92
CA ALA A 162 10.92 5.59 6.13
C ALA A 162 10.16 6.16 4.92
N LEU A 163 9.39 5.32 4.21
CA LEU A 163 8.57 5.74 3.07
C LEU A 163 7.48 6.72 3.50
N VAL A 164 6.81 6.42 4.61
CA VAL A 164 5.77 7.29 5.18
C VAL A 164 6.36 8.63 5.62
N SER A 165 7.51 8.63 6.28
CA SER A 165 8.17 9.87 6.71
C SER A 165 8.54 10.74 5.51
N ALA A 166 9.12 10.16 4.46
CA ALA A 166 9.45 10.88 3.24
C ALA A 166 8.22 11.41 2.50
N ALA A 167 7.10 10.67 2.50
CA ALA A 167 5.83 11.14 1.93
C ALA A 167 5.23 12.30 2.72
N MET A 168 5.33 12.26 4.06
CA MET A 168 4.86 13.35 4.93
C MET A 168 5.66 14.64 4.76
N GLU A 169 6.99 14.54 4.69
CA GLU A 169 7.87 15.69 4.43
C GLU A 169 7.53 16.38 3.11
N GLU A 170 7.20 15.59 2.07
CA GLU A 170 6.78 16.12 0.78
C GLU A 170 5.37 16.73 0.79
N ALA A 171 4.43 16.11 1.51
CA ALA A 171 3.11 16.70 1.66
C ALA A 171 3.19 18.07 2.37
N GLN A 172 4.10 18.19 3.35
CA GLN A 172 4.32 19.42 4.12
C GLN A 172 5.09 20.50 3.34
N SER A 173 5.91 20.13 2.36
CA SER A 173 6.67 21.09 1.55
C SER A 173 5.84 21.84 0.50
N GLY A 174 4.52 21.63 0.48
CA GLY A 174 3.56 22.39 -0.33
C GLY A 174 3.37 21.85 -1.75
N PHE A 175 3.93 20.67 -2.07
CA PHE A 175 3.65 19.97 -3.32
C PHE A 175 2.24 19.38 -3.25
N ARG A 176 1.27 20.10 -3.84
CA ARG A 176 -0.14 19.70 -3.81
C ARG A 176 -0.37 18.51 -4.73
N TYR A 177 -0.84 17.39 -4.17
CA TYR A 177 -1.52 16.38 -4.98
C TYR A 177 -2.90 16.94 -5.37
N HIS A 178 -3.06 17.40 -6.62
CA HIS A 178 -4.40 17.57 -7.21
C HIS A 178 -4.95 16.22 -7.65
N GLY A 179 -5.12 15.30 -6.69
CA GLY A 179 -5.91 14.09 -6.87
C GLY A 179 -7.40 14.40 -6.78
N SER A 180 -7.90 15.32 -7.61
CA SER A 180 -9.34 15.41 -7.81
C SER A 180 -9.72 14.27 -8.74
N ILE A 181 -10.32 13.21 -8.19
CA ILE A 181 -11.15 12.31 -9.01
C ILE A 181 -12.27 13.20 -9.55
N ARG A 182 -12.09 13.74 -10.75
CA ARG A 182 -13.19 14.32 -11.50
C ARG A 182 -14.06 13.15 -11.89
N VAL A 183 -15.14 12.94 -11.14
CA VAL A 183 -16.26 12.13 -11.61
C VAL A 183 -16.79 12.88 -12.83
N CYS A 184 -16.48 12.39 -14.03
CA CYS A 184 -17.12 12.85 -15.24
C CYS A 184 -18.62 12.61 -15.07
N GLN A 185 -19.37 13.69 -14.83
CA GLN A 185 -20.82 13.67 -14.92
C GLN A 185 -21.18 13.68 -16.40
N ASP A 186 -21.12 12.51 -17.04
CA ASP A 186 -21.77 12.33 -18.33
C ASP A 186 -23.26 12.12 -18.12
N GLY A 187 -24.01 13.14 -18.52
CA GLY A 187 -25.45 13.15 -18.52
C GLY A 187 -26.00 12.25 -19.62
N ALA A 188 -26.68 11.18 -19.23
CA ALA A 188 -27.90 10.75 -19.91
C ALA A 188 -28.74 9.84 -18.99
N HIS A 189 -29.88 10.41 -18.54
CA HIS A 189 -31.10 9.73 -18.10
C HIS A 189 -31.14 9.15 -16.68
N GLY A 190 -31.81 9.87 -15.78
CA GLY A 190 -32.38 9.30 -14.56
C GLY A 190 -32.54 10.29 -13.42
N ARG A 191 -33.62 11.07 -13.44
CA ARG A 191 -34.09 11.92 -12.33
C ARG A 191 -34.09 11.14 -11.02
N TYR A 192 -33.51 11.68 -9.94
CA TYR A 192 -34.17 11.80 -8.62
C TYR A 192 -33.43 12.83 -7.73
N LEU A 193 -34.17 13.88 -7.37
CA LEU A 193 -34.04 14.78 -6.20
C LEU A 193 -32.83 15.73 -6.11
N THR A 194 -33.03 16.92 -6.69
CA THR A 194 -32.42 18.19 -6.26
C THR A 194 -33.01 18.66 -4.94
N LEU A 195 -32.15 18.84 -3.93
CA LEU A 195 -32.29 19.87 -2.91
C LEU A 195 -30.91 20.50 -2.74
N ALA A 196 -30.68 21.53 -3.54
CA ALA A 196 -29.55 22.43 -3.39
C ALA A 196 -29.81 23.32 -2.18
N GLU A 197 -29.10 23.06 -1.09
CA GLU A 197 -28.80 24.10 -0.10
C GLU A 197 -27.32 24.41 -0.20
N GLN A 198 -27.04 25.62 -0.71
CA GLN A 198 -25.74 26.26 -0.70
C GLN A 198 -25.27 26.39 0.75
N ARG A 199 -24.21 25.65 1.13
CA ARG A 199 -23.43 25.95 2.33
C ARG A 199 -22.24 26.82 1.94
N PRO A 200 -22.08 28.03 2.50
CA PRO A 200 -20.91 28.86 2.28
C PRO A 200 -19.74 28.33 3.11
N ASP A 201 -18.55 28.41 2.53
CA ASP A 201 -17.25 28.44 3.20
C ASP A 201 -16.90 27.23 4.10
N ILE A 202 -16.61 26.08 3.49
CA ILE A 202 -15.60 25.18 4.05
C ILE A 202 -14.28 25.59 3.41
N VAL A 203 -13.58 26.53 4.04
CA VAL A 203 -12.13 26.57 3.95
C VAL A 203 -11.67 25.24 4.54
N GLU A 204 -11.50 24.21 3.71
CA GLU A 204 -10.86 22.97 4.15
C GLU A 204 -9.49 23.39 4.66
N ASP A 205 -9.30 23.28 5.97
CA ASP A 205 -8.00 23.38 6.63
C ASP A 205 -7.08 22.40 5.90
N SER A 206 -6.35 22.94 4.92
CA SER A 206 -5.65 22.19 3.87
C SER A 206 -4.36 21.65 4.46
N LYS A 207 -4.47 20.91 5.56
CA LYS A 207 -3.37 20.22 6.20
C LYS A 207 -2.93 19.15 5.23
N ALA A 208 -1.66 19.18 4.85
CA ALA A 208 -1.01 18.12 4.11
C ALA A 208 -1.39 16.74 4.66
N ARG A 209 -2.14 15.94 3.87
CA ARG A 209 -2.66 14.64 4.30
C ARG A 209 -1.83 13.52 3.73
N LEU A 210 -1.55 12.52 4.56
CA LEU A 210 -0.92 11.29 4.11
C LEU A 210 -1.90 10.52 3.21
N SER A 211 -1.39 9.86 2.16
CA SER A 211 -2.23 9.01 1.31
C SER A 211 -2.84 7.85 2.13
N ALA A 212 -4.13 7.59 1.92
CA ALA A 212 -4.83 6.46 2.53
C ALA A 212 -4.25 5.09 2.13
N GLY A 213 -3.49 5.01 1.04
CA GLY A 213 -2.80 3.79 0.63
C GLY A 213 -1.75 3.30 1.64
N PHE A 214 -1.31 4.15 2.58
CA PHE A 214 -0.43 3.75 3.68
C PHE A 214 -1.16 3.14 4.88
N LEU A 215 -2.49 3.14 4.90
CA LEU A 215 -3.27 2.71 6.06
C LEU A 215 -2.95 1.27 6.49
N ARG A 216 -3.06 0.30 5.57
CA ARG A 216 -2.77 -1.11 5.87
C ARG A 216 -1.30 -1.33 6.28
N PRO A 217 -0.28 -0.82 5.55
CA PRO A 217 1.11 -0.90 5.99
C PRO A 217 1.33 -0.34 7.41
N LEU A 218 0.77 0.83 7.72
CA LEU A 218 0.89 1.44 9.04
C LEU A 218 0.18 0.63 10.13
N PHE A 219 -1.00 0.08 9.83
CA PHE A 219 -1.73 -0.77 10.76
C PHE A 219 -0.93 -2.03 11.11
N LEU A 220 -0.30 -2.67 10.13
CA LEU A 220 0.59 -3.80 10.37
C LEU A 220 1.81 -3.41 11.21
N CYS A 221 2.45 -2.28 10.91
CA CYS A 221 3.54 -1.76 11.74
C CYS A 221 3.12 -1.56 13.20
N ALA A 222 1.93 -1.00 13.44
CA ALA A 222 1.43 -0.76 14.79
C ALA A 222 1.23 -2.06 15.60
N ILE A 223 0.79 -3.14 14.96
CA ILE A 223 0.44 -4.39 15.66
C ILE A 223 1.57 -5.43 15.65
N GLU A 224 2.63 -5.22 14.88
CA GLU A 224 3.79 -6.11 14.78
C GLU A 224 5.07 -5.52 15.41
N THR A 225 4.97 -4.38 16.11
CA THR A 225 6.10 -3.76 16.83
C THR A 225 5.85 -3.77 18.34
N ILE A 226 5.40 -4.92 18.86
CA ILE A 226 4.93 -5.07 20.25
C ILE A 226 6.05 -4.73 21.26
N ASP A 227 7.31 -4.97 20.90
CA ASP A 227 8.51 -4.69 21.70
C ASP A 227 9.06 -3.25 21.53
N ASP A 228 8.55 -2.47 20.57
CA ASP A 228 8.94 -1.09 20.32
C ASP A 228 7.72 -0.16 20.42
N ALA A 229 7.42 0.26 21.65
CA ALA A 229 6.31 1.17 21.94
C ALA A 229 6.46 2.52 21.22
N GLY A 230 7.70 2.96 20.93
CA GLY A 230 7.97 4.18 20.17
C GLY A 230 7.53 4.04 18.71
N GLN A 231 7.88 2.91 18.09
CA GLN A 231 7.48 2.62 16.71
C GLN A 231 5.97 2.39 16.58
N THR A 232 5.35 1.69 17.54
CA THR A 232 3.89 1.55 17.62
C THR A 232 3.21 2.92 17.67
N ALA A 233 3.60 3.78 18.61
CA ALA A 233 3.03 5.12 18.76
C ALA A 233 3.23 5.97 17.51
N GLN A 234 4.38 5.85 16.85
CA GLN A 234 4.66 6.54 15.60
C GLN A 234 3.71 6.07 14.48
N ALA A 235 3.53 4.75 14.30
CA ALA A 235 2.63 4.21 13.28
C ALA A 235 1.17 4.64 13.52
N VAL A 236 0.70 4.60 14.77
CA VAL A 236 -0.64 5.06 15.17
C VAL A 236 -0.81 6.56 14.87
N LYS A 237 0.17 7.38 15.22
CA LYS A 237 0.16 8.82 14.89
C LYS A 237 0.09 9.05 13.38
N ARG A 238 0.84 8.29 12.57
CA ARG A 238 0.80 8.44 11.11
C ARG A 238 -0.56 8.03 10.52
N MET A 239 -1.24 7.03 11.10
CA MET A 239 -2.58 6.67 10.66
C MET A 239 -3.58 7.80 10.88
N SER A 240 -3.55 8.50 12.02
CA SER A 240 -4.45 9.64 12.26
C SER A 240 -4.15 10.86 11.36
N GLU A 241 -2.94 10.96 10.82
CA GLU A 241 -2.55 12.01 9.87
C GLU A 241 -3.07 11.77 8.42
N ILE A 242 -3.62 10.59 8.11
CA ILE A 242 -4.36 10.34 6.86
C ILE A 242 -5.68 11.15 6.90
N GLY A 243 -6.46 10.91 7.95
CA GLY A 243 -7.76 11.54 8.24
C GLY A 243 -8.83 11.41 7.14
N ASP A 244 -8.70 10.44 6.25
CA ASP A 244 -9.71 10.18 5.21
C ASP A 244 -10.96 9.54 5.83
N PRO A 245 -12.15 10.18 5.75
CA PRO A 245 -13.39 9.65 6.33
C PRO A 245 -13.85 8.33 5.70
N VAL A 246 -13.54 8.09 4.42
CA VAL A 246 -13.92 6.87 3.70
C VAL A 246 -13.15 5.68 4.26
N TYR A 247 -11.84 5.87 4.48
CA TYR A 247 -10.96 4.83 5.01
C TYR A 247 -10.98 4.71 6.54
N ARG A 248 -11.72 5.59 7.22
CA ARG A 248 -11.91 5.58 8.69
C ARG A 248 -10.57 5.50 9.45
N SER A 249 -9.59 6.28 9.01
CA SER A 249 -8.22 6.18 9.54
C SER A 249 -8.13 6.41 11.05
N ASP A 250 -9.00 7.25 11.61
CA ASP A 250 -9.08 7.49 13.06
C ASP A 250 -9.50 6.24 13.83
N PHE A 251 -10.44 5.47 13.27
CA PHE A 251 -10.82 4.19 13.85
C PHE A 251 -9.65 3.21 13.83
N PHE A 252 -8.96 3.08 12.71
CA PHE A 252 -7.80 2.18 12.61
C PHE A 252 -6.63 2.61 13.49
N ALA A 253 -6.43 3.91 13.71
CA ALA A 253 -5.46 4.41 14.68
C ALA A 253 -5.82 3.97 16.10
N ALA A 254 -7.07 4.19 16.54
CA ALA A 254 -7.55 3.76 17.86
C ALA A 254 -7.52 2.24 18.02
N PHE A 255 -7.91 1.50 16.98
CA PHE A 255 -7.90 0.04 16.97
C PHE A 255 -6.47 -0.51 17.03
N GLY A 256 -5.54 0.03 16.22
CA GLY A 256 -4.14 -0.36 16.23
C GLY A 256 -3.50 -0.14 17.60
N GLN A 257 -3.74 1.03 18.22
CA GLN A 257 -3.27 1.34 19.58
C GLN A 257 -3.80 0.33 20.61
N ALA A 258 -5.11 0.16 20.71
CA ALA A 258 -5.73 -0.71 21.70
C ALA A 258 -5.33 -2.18 21.51
N LEU A 259 -5.17 -2.62 20.26
CA LEU A 259 -4.73 -3.97 19.94
C LEU A 259 -3.26 -4.17 20.35
N ALA A 260 -2.36 -3.25 19.98
CA ALA A 260 -0.95 -3.30 20.35
C ALA A 260 -0.76 -3.33 21.87
N GLU A 261 -1.41 -2.43 22.62
CA GLU A 261 -1.38 -2.41 24.09
C GLU A 261 -1.89 -3.71 24.70
N THR A 262 -2.90 -4.32 24.10
CA THR A 262 -3.44 -5.60 24.58
C THR A 262 -2.49 -6.76 24.28
N GLN A 263 -1.82 -6.74 23.13
CA GLN A 263 -0.78 -7.73 22.79
C GLN A 263 0.40 -7.62 23.75
N GLN A 264 0.86 -6.40 24.05
CA GLN A 264 1.91 -6.13 25.04
C GLN A 264 1.52 -6.65 26.43
N ARG A 265 0.33 -6.28 26.93
CA ARG A 265 -0.13 -6.73 28.26
C ARG A 265 -0.26 -8.24 28.39
N LYS A 266 -0.56 -8.94 27.29
CA LYS A 266 -0.74 -10.41 27.28
C LYS A 266 0.52 -11.17 26.87
N ASP A 267 1.58 -10.46 26.48
CA ASP A 267 2.81 -11.02 25.88
C ASP A 267 2.53 -12.05 24.78
N ARG A 268 1.48 -11.80 23.97
CA ARG A 268 1.07 -12.68 22.87
C ARG A 268 0.28 -11.93 21.80
N ARG A 269 0.26 -12.46 20.58
CA ARG A 269 -0.59 -11.92 19.50
C ARG A 269 -2.05 -12.07 19.89
N VAL A 270 -2.83 -11.04 19.58
CA VAL A 270 -4.27 -11.03 19.85
C VAL A 270 -4.98 -11.02 18.52
N THR A 271 -6.00 -11.87 18.42
CA THR A 271 -6.78 -12.01 17.22
C THR A 271 -7.57 -10.75 16.92
N SER A 272 -7.16 -10.01 15.89
CA SER A 272 -7.70 -8.69 15.52
C SER A 272 -9.22 -8.69 15.36
N ARG A 273 -9.80 -9.72 14.72
CA ARG A 273 -11.25 -9.83 14.48
C ARG A 273 -12.05 -9.94 15.78
N TYR A 274 -11.67 -10.87 16.66
CA TYR A 274 -12.36 -11.06 17.94
C TYR A 274 -12.16 -9.88 18.87
N PHE A 275 -10.95 -9.30 18.89
CA PHE A 275 -10.68 -8.12 19.70
C PHE A 275 -11.51 -6.92 19.26
N CYS A 276 -11.64 -6.68 17.95
CA CYS A 276 -12.44 -5.59 17.43
C CYS A 276 -13.91 -5.71 17.85
N LEU A 277 -14.50 -6.90 17.70
CA LEU A 277 -15.87 -7.18 18.13
C LEU A 277 -16.07 -6.98 19.64
N TRP A 278 -15.14 -7.50 20.45
CA TRP A 278 -15.26 -7.44 21.90
C TRP A 278 -14.99 -6.04 22.47
N PHE A 279 -13.99 -5.32 21.96
CA PHE A 279 -13.55 -4.04 22.50
C PHE A 279 -14.32 -2.85 21.91
N PHE A 280 -14.60 -2.86 20.61
CA PHE A 280 -15.26 -1.76 19.91
C PHE A 280 -16.73 -2.04 19.57
N GLY A 281 -17.23 -3.27 19.80
CA GLY A 281 -18.62 -3.63 19.50
C GLY A 281 -18.94 -3.71 18.01
N ILE A 282 -17.93 -3.71 17.14
CA ILE A 282 -18.11 -3.71 15.68
C ILE A 282 -17.22 -4.75 15.02
N SER A 283 -17.63 -5.22 13.84
CA SER A 283 -16.75 -6.00 12.96
C SER A 283 -15.62 -5.11 12.44
N PRO A 284 -14.38 -5.63 12.30
CA PRO A 284 -13.30 -4.86 11.69
C PRO A 284 -13.73 -4.39 10.29
N PRO A 285 -13.51 -3.10 9.94
CA PRO A 285 -13.67 -2.65 8.57
C PRO A 285 -12.69 -3.37 7.66
N PHE A 286 -13.03 -3.49 6.38
CA PHE A 286 -12.10 -4.00 5.38
C PHE A 286 -10.95 -2.98 5.17
N MET A 287 -9.73 -3.49 5.07
CA MET A 287 -8.52 -2.76 4.69
C MET A 287 -8.03 -3.26 3.34
#